data_AF-A0A535J269-F1
#
_entry.id   AF-A0A535J269-F1
#
_cell.length_a   1.000
_cell.length_b   1.000
_cell.length_c   1.000
_cell.angle_alpha   90.00
_cell.angle_beta   90.00
_cell.angle_gamma   90.00
#
_symmetry.space_group_name_H-M   'P 1'
#
loop_
_entity.id
_entity.type
_entity.pdbx_description
1 polymer ?
#
loop_
_entity_poly.entity_id
_entity_poly.type
_entity_poly.pdbx_seq_one_letter_code
_entity_poly.pdbx_strand_id
1 'polypeptide(L)' 'MKLDDASEDEFIAAMTPLFEGAPQFLRRLAAARPFGSVDALFEGARTIATSMPEDEQIELVDAHPRLGAAPGSVSAM' A
#
# COMPACT_ATOMS: atom_id res chain seq x y z
N MET A 1 4.92 -15.94 -0.99
CA MET A 1 5.94 -16.86 -1.52
C MET A 1 6.75 -16.25 -2.66
N LYS A 2 6.32 -16.19 -3.93
CA LYS A 2 7.10 -15.50 -5.00
C LYS A 2 7.37 -14.01 -4.70
N LEU A 3 6.42 -13.35 -4.01
CA LEU A 3 6.55 -11.97 -3.57
C LEU A 3 7.54 -11.78 -2.40
N ASP A 4 7.81 -12.83 -1.62
CA ASP A 4 8.71 -12.74 -0.47
C ASP A 4 10.17 -12.59 -0.92
N ASP A 5 10.52 -13.24 -2.03
CA ASP A 5 11.87 -13.26 -2.60
C ASP A 5 12.09 -12.22 -3.71
N ALA A 6 11.05 -11.49 -4.11
CA ALA A 6 11.15 -10.45 -5.15
C ALA A 6 12.00 -9.26 -4.67
N SER A 7 12.62 -8.53 -5.61
CA SER A 7 13.21 -7.23 -5.27
C SER A 7 12.15 -6.27 -4.71
N GLU A 8 12.58 -5.23 -4.01
CA GLU A 8 11.65 -4.22 -3.48
C GLU A 8 10.83 -3.57 -4.59
N ASP A 9 11.46 -3.19 -5.71
CA ASP A 9 10.76 -2.58 -6.85
C ASP A 9 9.73 -3.52 -7.47
N GLU A 10 10.06 -4.80 -7.64
CA GLU A 10 9.11 -5.80 -8.16
C GLU A 10 7.94 -6.02 -7.21
N PHE A 11 8.20 -6.03 -5.89
CA PHE A 11 7.15 -6.15 -4.89
C PHE A 11 6.22 -4.94 -4.91
N ILE A 12 6.79 -3.73 -4.89
CA ILE A 12 6.03 -2.48 -4.95
C ILE A 12 5.20 -2.46 -6.23
N ALA A 13 5.78 -2.76 -7.39
CA ALA A 13 5.06 -2.81 -8.67
C ALA A 13 3.88 -3.81 -8.65
N ALA A 14 4.06 -4.96 -8.00
CA ALA A 14 3.01 -5.96 -7.88
C ALA A 14 1.88 -5.55 -6.90
N MET A 15 2.20 -4.77 -5.87
CA MET A 15 1.25 -4.32 -4.85
C MET A 15 0.56 -2.99 -5.19
N THR A 16 1.16 -2.15 -6.03
CA THR A 16 0.61 -0.85 -6.47
C THR A 16 -0.86 -0.94 -6.92
N PRO A 17 -1.29 -1.92 -7.74
CA PRO A 17 -2.69 -2.01 -8.16
C PRO A 17 -3.67 -2.34 -7.03
N LEU A 18 -3.21 -2.92 -5.92
CA LEU A 18 -4.05 -3.29 -4.77
C LEU A 18 -4.19 -2.16 -3.75
N PHE A 19 -3.22 -1.24 -3.70
CA PHE A 19 -3.15 -0.16 -2.71
C PHE A 19 -3.01 1.23 -3.36
N GLU A 20 -3.46 1.33 -4.62
CA GLU A 20 -3.59 2.58 -5.40
C GLU A 20 -2.35 3.50 -5.36
N GLY A 21 -1.16 2.89 -5.28
CA GLY A 21 0.10 3.62 -5.36
C GLY A 21 0.45 4.49 -4.16
N ALA A 22 0.07 4.13 -2.93
CA ALA A 22 0.51 4.79 -1.69
C ALA A 22 1.99 4.44 -1.34
N PRO A 23 2.99 5.28 -1.68
CA PRO A 23 4.40 4.86 -1.67
C PRO A 23 4.93 4.56 -0.27
N GLN A 24 4.54 5.29 0.78
CA GLN A 24 5.05 5.00 2.13
C GLN A 24 4.52 3.66 2.65
N PHE A 25 3.22 3.41 2.46
CA PHE A 25 2.61 2.14 2.80
C PHE A 25 3.25 0.97 2.06
N LEU A 26 3.46 1.11 0.74
CA LEU A 26 4.05 0.07 -0.10
C LEU A 26 5.49 -0.28 0.31
N ARG A 27 6.32 0.71 0.66
CA ARG A 27 7.68 0.46 1.18
C ARG A 27 7.65 -0.27 2.52
N ARG A 28 6.76 0.11 3.43
CA ARG A 28 6.59 -0.58 4.73
C ARG A 28 6.15 -2.02 4.54
N LEU A 29 5.20 -2.25 3.64
CA LEU A 29 4.73 -3.59 3.31
C LEU A 29 5.86 -4.43 2.67
N ALA A 30 6.67 -3.84 1.81
CA ALA A 30 7.84 -4.49 1.23
C ALA A 30 8.89 -4.88 2.29
N ALA A 31 9.10 -4.03 3.30
CA ALA A 31 10.03 -4.28 4.40
C ALA A 31 9.52 -5.29 5.43
N ALA A 32 8.20 -5.51 5.52
CA ALA A 32 7.58 -6.45 6.46
C ALA A 32 7.58 -7.92 5.98
N ARG A 33 8.02 -8.17 4.75
CA ARG A 33 8.27 -9.52 4.24
C ARG A 33 9.34 -10.24 5.08
N PRO A 34 9.33 -11.58 5.11
CA PRO A 34 8.45 -12.49 4.37
C PRO A 34 7.09 -12.71 5.06
N PHE A 35 6.04 -12.95 4.26
CA PHE A 35 4.69 -13.24 4.76
C PHE A 35 4.33 -14.73 4.73
N GLY A 36 4.86 -15.49 3.76
CA GLY A 36 4.63 -16.95 3.67
C GLY A 36 3.22 -17.37 3.18
N SER A 37 2.20 -16.53 3.32
CA SER A 37 0.85 -16.73 2.76
C SER A 37 0.18 -15.41 2.36
N VAL A 38 -0.89 -15.49 1.57
CA VAL A 38 -1.69 -14.31 1.20
C VAL A 38 -2.42 -13.74 2.42
N ASP A 39 -2.93 -14.61 3.31
CA ASP A 39 -3.60 -14.17 4.53
C ASP A 39 -2.64 -13.38 5.44
N ALA A 40 -1.42 -13.87 5.62
CA ALA A 40 -0.40 -13.18 6.41
C ALA A 40 0.01 -11.83 5.79
N LEU A 41 -0.01 -11.72 4.45
CA LEU A 41 0.21 -10.46 3.75
C LEU A 41 -0.88 -9.45 4.07
N PHE A 42 -2.16 -9.83 4.02
CA PHE A 42 -3.26 -8.92 4.31
C PHE A 42 -3.38 -8.57 5.80
N GLU A 43 -3.07 -9.50 6.71
CA GLU A 43 -2.99 -9.21 8.14
C GLU A 43 -1.83 -8.24 8.46
N GLY A 44 -0.68 -8.43 7.81
CA GLY A 44 0.46 -7.51 7.90
C GLY A 44 0.12 -6.12 7.35
N ALA A 45 -0.50 -6.07 6.17
CA ALA A 45 -1.00 -4.83 5.56
C ALA A 45 -1.96 -4.07 6.47
N ARG A 46 -2.93 -4.77 7.08
CA ARG A 46 -3.88 -4.20 8.03
C ARG A 46 -3.16 -3.62 9.25
N THR A 47 -2.23 -4.38 9.82
CA THR A 47 -1.46 -3.94 10.99
C THR A 47 -0.70 -2.65 10.67
N ILE A 48 0.07 -2.64 9.57
CA ILE A 48 0.85 -1.47 9.12
C ILE A 48 -0.06 -0.25 8.91
N ALA A 49 -1.16 -0.42 8.18
CA ALA A 49 -2.08 0.68 7.88
C ALA A 49 -2.64 1.32 9.15
N THR A 50 -2.84 0.54 10.21
CA THR A 50 -3.39 1.03 11.49
C THR A 50 -2.34 1.53 12.50
N SER A 51 -1.05 1.26 12.25
CA SER A 51 0.03 1.56 13.21
C SER A 51 1.12 2.49 12.68
N MET A 52 1.11 2.81 11.38
CA MET A 52 2.06 3.76 10.79
C MET A 52 1.76 5.21 11.24
N PRO A 53 2.72 6.14 11.10
CA PRO A 53 2.50 7.55 11.43
C PRO A 53 1.22 8.13 10.80
N GLU A 54 0.54 9.02 11.51
CA GLU A 54 -0.78 9.56 11.09
C GLU A 54 -0.73 10.26 9.72
N ASP A 55 0.35 10.99 9.43
CA ASP A 55 0.60 11.62 8.14
C ASP A 55 0.66 10.61 6.99
N GLU A 56 1.28 9.46 7.23
CA GLU A 56 1.30 8.36 6.24
C GLU A 56 -0.05 7.65 6.14
N GLN A 57 -0.83 7.57 7.23
CA GLN A 57 -2.22 7.06 7.18
C GLN A 57 -3.10 7.96 6.33
N ILE A 58 -2.95 9.27 6.45
CA ILE A 58 -3.63 10.26 5.63
C ILE A 58 -3.21 10.08 4.16
N GLU A 59 -1.91 9.95 3.86
CA GLU A 59 -1.42 9.68 2.50
C GLU A 59 -2.06 8.43 1.89
N LEU A 60 -2.16 7.34 2.66
CA LEU A 60 -2.78 6.10 2.21
C LEU A 60 -4.27 6.28 1.88
N VAL A 61 -5.01 7.03 2.69
CA VAL A 61 -6.43 7.32 2.42
C VAL A 61 -6.57 8.23 1.21
N ASP A 62 -5.75 9.27 1.10
CA ASP A 62 -5.78 10.26 0.02
C ASP A 62 -5.35 9.68 -1.35
N ALA A 63 -4.61 8.58 -1.36
CA ALA A 63 -4.28 7.84 -2.58
C ALA A 63 -5.53 7.26 -3.28
N HIS A 64 -6.64 7.08 -2.56
CA HIS A 64 -7.87 6.53 -3.12
C HIS A 64 -8.68 7.60 -3.84
N PRO A 65 -9.19 7.32 -5.06
CA PRO A 65 -10.14 8.19 -5.72
C PRO A 65 -11.38 8.44 -4.85
N ARG A 66 -11.78 9.71 -4.72
CA ARG A 66 -13.00 10.07 -3.99
C ARG A 66 -14.23 9.47 -4.68
N LEU A 67 -15.07 8.77 -3.91
CA LEU A 67 -16.32 8.21 -4.40
C LEU A 67 -17.22 9.32 -4.98
N GLY A 68 -17.56 9.23 -6.27
CA GLY A 68 -18.41 10.19 -6.98
C GLY A 68 -17.67 11.39 -7.59
N ALA A 69 -16.35 11.52 -7.41
CA ALA A 69 -15.55 12.45 -8.20
C ALA A 69 -15.39 11.93 -9.63
N ALA A 70 -15.45 12.81 -10.63
CA ALA A 70 -15.08 12.42 -11.99
C ALA A 70 -13.61 11.92 -11.99
N PRO A 71 -13.21 10.95 -12.83
CA PRO A 71 -11.88 10.31 -12.83
C PRO A 71 -10.65 11.22 -13.04
N GLY A 72 -10.79 12.55 -12.94
CA GLY A 72 -9.72 13.53 -13.05
C GLY A 72 -9.88 14.73 -12.10
N SER A 73 -10.72 14.63 -11.07
CA SER A 73 -10.92 15.70 -10.08
C SER A 73 -10.46 15.28 -8.69
N VAL A 74 -9.15 15.19 -8.50
CA VAL A 74 -8.56 15.34 -7.17
C VAL A 74 -7.59 16.52 -7.19
N SER A 75 -7.63 17.28 -6.10
CA SER A 75 -7.03 18.59 -5.91
C SER A 75 -5.55 18.59 -6.24
N ALA A 76 -5.12 19.52 -7.11
CA ALA A 76 -3.78 20.08 -6.95
C ALA A 76 -3.76 20.76 -5.58
N MET A 77 -2.68 20.55 -4.82
CA MET A 77 -2.40 21.38 -3.65
C MET A 77 -2.33 22.87 -4.05
#